data_AF-A0A4Y1QR64-F1
#
_entry.id   AF-A0A4Y1QR64-F1
#
_cell.length_a   1.000
_cell.length_b   1.000
_cell.length_c   1.000
_cell.angle_alpha   90.00
_cell.angle_beta   90.00
_cell.angle_gamma   90.00
#
_symmetry.space_group_name_H-M   'P 1'
#
loop_
_entity.id
_entity.type
_entity.pdbx_description
1 polymer ?
#
loop_
_entity_poly.entity_id
_entity_poly.type
_entity_poly.pdbx_seq_one_letter_code
_entity_poly.pdbx_strand_id
1 'polypeptide(L)'
;MLVSLLKPKDEVESKKLEKGIREGIIEIVKKREDKAIMIGETDSFGNWQEEARKEILQIFGKQTLNSDSLAKLKTMGMIINESLRLYPPIVSIARKVEREVRLGKLIVSANVEIFIPSLAIHHEPQL
;
A
#
# COMPACT_ATOMS: atom_id res chain seq x y z
N MET A 1 21.26 32.23 7.79
CA MET A 1 21.96 30.95 8.03
C MET A 1 21.85 30.64 9.52
N LEU A 2 21.25 29.50 9.91
CA LEU A 2 21.12 28.90 11.27
C LEU A 2 19.66 28.56 11.71
N VAL A 3 18.94 27.77 10.91
CA VAL A 3 17.73 27.03 11.40
C VAL A 3 17.82 25.54 11.03
N SER A 4 18.99 25.04 10.63
CA SER A 4 19.15 23.69 10.06
C SER A 4 19.82 22.66 10.97
N LEU A 5 19.91 22.86 12.29
CA LEU A 5 20.81 22.06 13.13
C LEU A 5 20.22 21.25 14.28
N LEU A 6 18.90 21.22 14.50
CA LEU A 6 18.32 20.33 15.51
C LEU A 6 17.06 19.66 14.98
N LYS A 7 17.23 18.51 14.33
CA LYS A 7 16.11 17.61 14.07
C LYS A 7 15.64 17.03 15.41
N PRO A 8 14.34 17.05 15.73
CA PRO A 8 13.84 16.49 16.97
C PRO A 8 14.18 15.00 17.04
N LYS A 9 14.41 14.51 18.27
CA LYS A 9 14.77 13.10 18.53
C LYS A 9 13.81 12.13 17.84
N ASP A 10 12.52 12.46 17.82
CA ASP A 10 11.47 11.69 17.17
C ASP A 10 11.67 11.58 15.64
N GLU A 11 12.16 12.63 14.98
CA GLU A 11 12.46 12.60 13.54
C GLU A 11 13.67 11.71 13.25
N VAL A 12 14.69 11.74 14.13
CA VAL A 12 15.88 10.88 14.00
C VAL A 12 15.49 9.41 14.20
N GLU A 13 14.65 9.12 15.19
CA GLU A 13 14.18 7.77 15.50
C GLU A 13 13.25 7.22 14.41
N SER A 14 12.34 8.05 13.90
CA SER A 14 11.49 7.72 12.74
C SER A 14 12.31 7.36 11.51
N LYS A 15 13.36 8.13 11.19
CA LYS A 15 14.25 7.84 10.05
C LYS A 15 15.07 6.57 10.23
N LYS A 16 15.51 6.29 11.46
CA LYS A 16 16.23 5.05 11.78
C LYS A 16 15.29 3.84 11.60
N LEU A 17 14.05 3.96 12.04
CA LEU A 17 13.03 2.92 11.85
C LEU A 17 12.70 2.69 10.37
N GLU A 18 12.45 3.76 9.61
CA GLU A 18 12.20 3.69 8.17
C GLU A 18 13.35 2.99 7.43
N LYS A 19 14.60 3.37 7.75
CA LYS A 19 15.79 2.73 7.20
C LYS A 19 15.86 1.25 7.55
N GLY A 20 15.61 0.88 8.81
CA GLY A 20 15.62 -0.52 9.25
C GLY A 20 14.56 -1.37 8.54
N ILE A 21 13.33 -0.85 8.39
CA ILE A 21 12.26 -1.52 7.63
C ILE A 21 12.67 -1.70 6.16
N ARG A 22 13.22 -0.65 5.54
CA ARG A 22 13.67 -0.69 4.15
C ARG A 22 14.77 -1.74 3.94
N GLU A 23 15.75 -1.79 4.83
CA GLU A 23 16.85 -2.77 4.76
C GLU A 23 16.34 -4.20 4.94
N GLY A 24 15.45 -4.43 5.91
CA GLY A 24 14.82 -5.74 6.12
C GLY A 24 14.02 -6.22 4.91
N ILE A 25 13.23 -5.34 4.28
CA ILE A 25 12.49 -5.68 3.06
C ILE A 25 13.45 -6.06 1.92
N ILE A 26 14.51 -5.29 1.70
CA ILE A 26 15.50 -5.58 0.66
C ILE A 26 16.17 -6.94 0.90
N GLU A 27 16.51 -7.25 2.15
CA GLU A 27 17.11 -8.54 2.50
C GLU A 27 16.15 -9.70 2.23
N ILE A 28 14.86 -9.55 2.59
CA ILE A 28 13.83 -10.56 2.31
C ILE A 28 13.67 -10.77 0.80
N VAL A 29 13.62 -9.69 0.01
CA VAL A 29 13.50 -9.76 -1.46
C VAL A 29 14.71 -10.47 -2.06
N LYS A 30 15.94 -10.06 -1.72
CA LYS A 30 17.16 -10.69 -2.22
C LYS A 30 17.22 -12.17 -1.88
N LYS A 31 16.94 -12.55 -0.63
CA LYS A 31 16.91 -13.97 -0.22
C LYS A 31 15.90 -14.79 -1.03
N ARG A 32 14.77 -14.19 -1.40
CA ARG A 32 13.75 -14.85 -2.24
C ARG A 32 14.21 -14.97 -3.69
N GLU A 33 14.78 -13.91 -4.26
CA GLU A 33 15.36 -13.91 -5.61
C GLU A 33 16.50 -14.95 -5.73
N ASP A 34 17.45 -14.95 -4.80
CA ASP A 34 18.57 -15.91 -4.75
C ASP A 34 18.05 -17.36 -4.65
N LYS A 35 17.06 -17.59 -3.80
CA LYS A 35 16.44 -18.92 -3.66
C LYS A 35 15.78 -19.37 -4.95
N ALA A 36 15.06 -18.49 -5.64
CA ALA A 36 14.38 -18.80 -6.91
C ALA A 36 15.39 -19.11 -8.03
N ILE A 37 16.51 -18.37 -8.09
CA ILE A 37 17.62 -18.66 -9.00
C ILE A 37 18.19 -20.06 -8.72
N MET A 38 18.40 -20.40 -7.44
CA MET A 38 18.97 -21.69 -7.05
C MET A 38 18.07 -22.89 -7.37
N ILE A 39 16.74 -22.72 -7.33
CA ILE A 39 15.78 -23.80 -7.64
C ILE A 39 15.41 -23.86 -9.13
N GLY A 40 15.99 -22.99 -9.98
CA GLY A 40 15.67 -22.95 -11.41
C GLY A 40 14.27 -22.42 -11.72
N GLU A 41 13.63 -21.73 -10.76
CA GLU A 41 12.32 -21.12 -10.88
C GLU A 41 12.43 -19.60 -11.09
N THR A 42 13.43 -19.15 -11.87
CA THR A 42 13.53 -17.72 -12.23
C THR A 42 12.27 -17.22 -12.93
N ASP A 43 11.52 -18.14 -13.56
CA ASP A 43 10.28 -17.87 -14.28
C ASP A 43 9.01 -18.02 -13.40
N SER A 44 9.13 -18.44 -12.12
CA SER A 44 7.96 -18.64 -11.22
C SER A 44 7.52 -17.40 -10.46
N PHE A 45 8.33 -16.33 -10.48
CA PHE A 45 7.84 -15.01 -10.14
C PHE A 45 6.87 -14.57 -11.23
N GLY A 46 5.58 -14.74 -10.97
CA GLY A 46 4.53 -14.56 -11.98
C GLY A 46 4.74 -13.30 -12.81
N ASN A 47 4.37 -13.38 -14.10
CA ASN A 47 4.54 -12.36 -15.14
C ASN A 47 4.39 -10.90 -14.64
N TRP A 48 3.46 -10.65 -13.71
CA TRP A 48 3.21 -9.33 -13.13
C TRP A 48 4.41 -8.66 -12.42
N GLN A 49 5.32 -9.41 -11.78
CA GLN A 49 6.49 -8.83 -11.12
C GLN A 49 7.50 -8.28 -12.13
N GLU A 50 7.73 -9.04 -13.19
CA GLU A 50 8.60 -8.64 -14.29
C GLU A 50 8.01 -7.45 -15.04
N GLU A 51 6.70 -7.46 -15.30
CA GLU A 51 6.01 -6.31 -15.90
C GLU A 51 6.08 -5.05 -15.03
N ALA A 52 5.96 -5.17 -13.70
CA ALA A 52 6.16 -4.04 -12.79
C ALA A 52 7.62 -3.54 -12.81
N ARG A 53 8.60 -4.44 -12.89
CA ARG A 53 10.02 -4.09 -12.97
C ARG A 53 10.34 -3.37 -14.28
N LYS A 54 9.82 -3.88 -15.41
CA LYS A 54 9.92 -3.24 -16.72
C LYS A 54 9.29 -1.86 -16.73
N GLU A 55 8.10 -1.70 -16.14
CA GLU A 55 7.42 -0.40 -16.03
C GLU A 55 8.31 0.63 -15.30
N ILE A 56 8.87 0.26 -14.14
CA ILE A 56 9.75 1.14 -13.37
C ILE A 56 11.00 1.50 -14.19
N LEU A 57 11.64 0.51 -14.83
CA LEU A 57 12.84 0.74 -15.63
C LEU A 57 12.57 1.61 -16.86
N GLN A 58 11.44 1.43 -17.54
CA GLN A 58 11.06 2.23 -18.71
C GLN A 58 10.77 3.68 -18.33
N ILE A 59 10.07 3.92 -17.23
CA ILE A 59 9.65 5.27 -16.85
C ILE A 59 10.79 6.02 -16.13
N PHE A 60 11.62 5.33 -15.34
CA PHE A 60 12.61 5.98 -14.47
C PHE A 60 14.07 5.68 -14.79
N GLY A 61 14.39 4.59 -15.49
CA GLY A 61 15.76 4.17 -15.71
C GLY A 61 16.55 4.07 -14.40
N LYS A 62 17.54 4.96 -14.21
CA LYS A 62 18.36 5.07 -12.98
C LYS A 62 18.03 6.32 -12.12
N GLN A 63 17.00 7.09 -12.47
CA GLN A 63 16.68 8.34 -11.79
C GLN A 63 15.95 8.09 -10.45
N THR A 64 16.10 9.02 -9.50
CA THR A 64 15.41 8.95 -8.21
C THR A 64 13.93 9.28 -8.35
N LEU A 65 13.08 8.42 -7.79
CA LEU A 65 11.63 8.58 -7.73
C LEU A 65 11.25 9.90 -7.00
N ASN A 66 10.27 10.61 -7.54
CA ASN A 66 9.61 11.74 -6.88
C ASN A 66 8.08 11.49 -6.81
N SER A 67 7.34 12.32 -6.07
CA SER A 67 5.90 12.12 -5.85
C SER A 67 5.09 12.08 -7.15
N ASP A 68 5.38 13.00 -8.08
CA ASP A 68 4.63 13.17 -9.32
C ASP A 68 4.89 12.03 -10.30
N SER A 69 6.02 11.35 -10.11
CA SER A 69 6.39 10.19 -10.89
C SER A 69 5.69 8.91 -10.44
N LEU A 70 5.40 8.74 -9.15
CA LEU A 70 4.69 7.56 -8.65
C LEU A 70 3.30 7.40 -9.27
N ALA A 71 2.62 8.51 -9.58
CA ALA A 71 1.31 8.50 -10.24
C ALA A 71 1.33 7.88 -11.66
N LYS A 72 2.51 7.76 -12.28
CA LYS A 72 2.68 7.20 -13.64
C LYS A 72 2.85 5.68 -13.65
N LEU A 73 3.07 5.05 -12.49
CA LEU A 73 3.23 3.60 -12.36
C LEU A 73 1.87 2.92 -12.30
N LYS A 74 1.33 2.56 -13.47
CA LYS A 74 0.01 1.95 -13.60
C LYS A 74 -0.01 0.53 -13.05
N THR A 75 0.97 -0.29 -13.41
CA THR A 75 1.07 -1.69 -12.95
C THR A 75 1.32 -1.74 -11.45
N MET A 76 2.25 -0.93 -10.93
CA MET A 76 2.45 -0.84 -9.48
C MET A 76 1.18 -0.37 -8.76
N GLY A 77 0.48 0.62 -9.32
CA GLY A 77 -0.80 1.09 -8.79
C GLY A 77 -1.85 -0.03 -8.71
N MET A 78 -1.98 -0.84 -9.76
CA MET A 78 -2.87 -2.01 -9.76
C MET A 78 -2.48 -3.04 -8.69
N ILE A 79 -1.18 -3.33 -8.54
CA ILE A 79 -0.69 -4.28 -7.52
C ILE A 79 -1.03 -3.79 -6.11
N ILE A 80 -0.78 -2.51 -5.81
CA ILE A 80 -1.09 -1.92 -4.50
C ILE A 80 -2.60 -1.95 -4.25
N ASN A 81 -3.41 -1.55 -5.23
CA ASN A 81 -4.86 -1.53 -5.10
C ASN A 81 -5.42 -2.94 -4.84
N GLU A 82 -4.93 -3.95 -5.57
CA GLU A 82 -5.36 -5.33 -5.39
C GLU A 82 -4.91 -5.90 -4.05
N SER A 83 -3.70 -5.54 -3.60
CA SER A 83 -3.22 -5.91 -2.26
C SER A 83 -4.09 -5.30 -1.16
N LEU A 84 -4.50 -4.04 -1.29
CA LEU A 84 -5.39 -3.37 -0.34
C LEU A 84 -6.83 -3.89 -0.42
N ARG A 85 -7.27 -4.36 -1.59
CA ARG A 85 -8.57 -5.02 -1.77
C ARG A 85 -8.63 -6.32 -0.96
N LEU A 86 -7.60 -7.17 -1.10
CA LEU A 86 -7.50 -8.48 -0.45
C LEU A 86 -7.06 -8.41 1.02
N TYR A 87 -6.19 -7.46 1.36
CA TYR A 87 -5.56 -7.31 2.67
C TYR A 87 -5.65 -5.85 3.18
N PRO A 88 -6.87 -5.31 3.38
CA PRO A 88 -7.03 -3.96 3.87
C PRO A 88 -6.51 -3.84 5.32
N PRO A 89 -5.74 -2.78 5.66
CA PRO A 89 -5.31 -2.54 7.04
C PRO A 89 -6.47 -2.32 8.03
N ILE A 90 -7.59 -1.80 7.52
CA ILE A 90 -8.82 -1.55 8.28
C ILE A 90 -9.94 -2.34 7.60
N VAL A 91 -10.45 -3.36 8.28
CA VAL A 91 -11.46 -4.28 7.73
C VAL A 91 -12.91 -3.78 7.86
N SER A 92 -13.14 -2.79 8.72
CA SER A 92 -14.45 -2.14 8.90
C SER A 92 -14.30 -0.77 9.52
N ILE A 93 -15.20 0.15 9.16
CA ILE A 93 -15.29 1.50 9.72
C ILE A 93 -16.61 1.63 10.48
N ALA A 94 -16.55 2.01 11.76
CA ALA A 94 -17.73 2.30 12.57
C ALA A 94 -18.05 3.80 12.57
N ARG A 95 -19.35 4.13 12.56
CA ARG A 95 -19.88 5.49 12.69
C ARG A 95 -21.12 5.48 13.58
N LYS A 96 -21.19 6.37 14.57
CA LYS A 96 -22.42 6.64 15.32
C LYS A 96 -23.22 7.72 14.61
N VAL A 97 -24.50 7.47 14.41
CA VAL A 97 -25.43 8.41 13.78
C VAL A 97 -25.86 9.45 14.81
N GLU A 98 -25.45 10.71 14.65
CA GLU A 98 -25.77 11.78 15.61
C GLU A 98 -27.21 12.29 15.49
N ARG A 99 -27.76 12.28 14.27
CA ARG A 99 -29.12 12.71 13.94
C ARG A 99 -29.67 11.84 12.83
N GLU A 100 -30.98 11.82 12.65
CA GLU A 100 -31.59 11.07 11.56
C GLU A 100 -30.97 11.45 10.20
N VAL A 101 -30.56 10.45 9.43
CA VAL A 101 -29.96 10.62 8.10
C VAL A 101 -30.58 9.65 7.11
N ARG A 102 -30.68 10.09 5.85
CA ARG A 102 -31.09 9.24 4.74
C ARG A 102 -29.87 8.63 4.07
N LEU A 103 -29.77 7.31 4.07
CA LEU A 103 -28.74 6.55 3.36
C LEU A 103 -29.38 5.80 2.19
N GLY A 104 -29.32 6.40 0.99
CA GLY A 104 -30.00 5.87 -0.19
C GLY A 104 -31.53 5.84 -0.01
N LYS A 105 -32.10 4.64 0.03
CA LYS A 105 -33.54 4.41 0.28
C LYS A 105 -33.87 4.20 1.75
N LEU A 106 -32.88 4.10 2.63
CA LEU A 106 -33.05 3.87 4.06
C LEU A 106 -33.06 5.18 4.84
N ILE A 107 -33.86 5.25 5.89
CA ILE A 107 -33.81 6.29 6.91
C ILE A 107 -33.20 5.66 8.16
N VAL A 108 -32.12 6.24 8.67
CA VAL A 108 -31.39 5.75 9.84
C VAL A 108 -31.55 6.75 10.97
N SER A 109 -32.13 6.31 12.09
CA SER A 109 -32.39 7.14 13.26
C SER A 109 -31.11 7.53 14.00
N ALA A 110 -31.21 8.60 14.81
CA ALA A 110 -30.15 8.99 15.74
C ALA A 110 -29.81 7.87 16.73
N ASN A 111 -28.55 7.86 17.19
CA ASN A 111 -27.96 6.90 18.13
C ASN A 111 -27.80 5.45 17.64
N VAL A 112 -27.96 5.20 16.33
CA VAL A 112 -27.62 3.91 15.70
C VAL A 112 -26.13 3.89 15.31
N GLU A 113 -25.47 2.74 15.44
CA GLU A 113 -24.13 2.52 14.88
C GLU A 113 -24.23 1.89 13.48
N ILE A 114 -23.50 2.46 12.53
CA ILE A 114 -23.33 1.94 11.18
C ILE A 114 -21.92 1.38 11.06
N PHE A 115 -21.83 0.14 10.57
CA PHE A 115 -20.57 -0.50 10.21
C PHE A 115 -20.45 -0.58 8.69
N ILE A 116 -19.32 -0.13 8.17
CA ILE A 116 -18.96 -0.23 6.75
C ILE A 116 -17.86 -1.27 6.63
N PRO A 117 -18.19 -2.54 6.31
CA PRO A 117 -17.22 -3.63 6.26
C PRO A 117 -16.45 -3.61 4.94
N SER A 118 -15.42 -2.76 4.85
CA SER A 118 -14.57 -2.60 3.66
C SER A 118 -14.07 -3.93 3.11
N LEU A 119 -13.64 -4.87 3.96
CA LEU A 119 -13.18 -6.18 3.53
C LEU A 119 -14.30 -6.98 2.82
N ALA A 120 -15.49 -7.04 3.41
CA ALA A 120 -16.60 -7.80 2.84
C ALA A 120 -17.02 -7.21 1.49
N ILE A 121 -17.11 -5.87 1.40
CA ILE A 121 -17.46 -5.17 0.16
C ILE A 121 -16.42 -5.43 -0.93
N HIS A 122 -15.13 -5.41 -0.59
CA HIS A 122 -14.03 -5.66 -1.54
C HIS A 122 -13.98 -7.10 -2.08
N HIS A 123 -14.60 -8.06 -1.39
CA HIS A 123 -14.67 -9.46 -1.80
C HIS A 123 -15.99 -9.86 -2.47
N GLU A 124 -16.95 -8.94 -2.56
CA GLU A 124 -18.24 -9.20 -3.20
C GLU A 124 -18.07 -9.27 -4.73
N PRO A 125 -18.27 -10.45 -5.37
CA PRO A 125 -18.02 -10.59 -6.81
C PRO A 125 -18.97 -9.79 -7.71
N GLN A 126 -20.08 -9.29 -7.16
CA GLN A 126 -21.13 -8.58 -7.88
C GLN A 126 -20.98 -7.04 -7.82
N LEU A 127 -19.91 -6.54 -7.19
CA LEU A 127 -19.55 -5.11 -7.09
C LEU A 127 -18.27 -4.83 -7.89
#